data_AF-A0AAD5SMQ7-F1
#
_entry.id   AF-A0AAD5SMQ7-F1
#
_cell.length_a   1.000
_cell.length_b   1.000
_cell.length_c   1.000
_cell.angle_alpha   90.00
_cell.angle_beta   90.00
_cell.angle_gamma   90.00
#
_symmetry.space_group_name_H-M   'P 1'
#
loop_
_entity.id
_entity.type
_entity.pdbx_description
1 polymer ?
#
loop_
_entity_poly.entity_id
_entity_poly.type
_entity_poly.pdbx_seq_one_letter_code
_entity_poly.pdbx_strand_id
1 'polypeptide(L)'
;MISRSDKILAVKLYKYCVELVTPRDTFYRPFISHIAEDLLESASVHATYRFSIFVKGEEQPFLLLWLLNWNALLGTNHRQASDAIDERTDSIHLHPAMKGLYLDCNEPSTSPEIRANLIESFMEDKQQVEELKFHEAFCVELLAGLRRSGRLLPKEQRRRGEGDLWRVGVLERGVV
;
A
#
# COMPACT_ATOMS: atom_id res chain seq x y z
N MET A 1 -16.19 -7.51 -30.83
CA MET A 1 -15.43 -7.30 -32.08
C MET A 1 -15.05 -5.82 -32.11
N ILE A 2 -13.77 -5.52 -31.92
CA ILE A 2 -13.24 -4.15 -31.88
C ILE A 2 -13.00 -3.72 -33.32
N SER A 3 -13.38 -2.49 -33.67
CA SER A 3 -13.18 -1.91 -35.00
C SER A 3 -11.69 -1.82 -35.33
N ARG A 4 -11.36 -2.00 -36.62
CA ARG A 4 -10.02 -2.20 -37.17
C ARG A 4 -9.10 -0.96 -37.17
N SER A 5 -9.44 0.13 -36.49
CA SER A 5 -8.75 1.43 -36.66
C SER A 5 -8.35 2.16 -35.39
N ASP A 6 -8.35 1.50 -34.22
CA ASP A 6 -7.78 2.13 -33.02
C ASP A 6 -6.30 1.76 -32.92
N LYS A 7 -5.43 2.71 -33.29
CA LYS A 7 -3.98 2.59 -33.08
C LYS A 7 -3.60 3.29 -31.79
N ILE A 8 -3.12 2.52 -30.81
CA ILE A 8 -2.44 3.06 -29.64
C ILE A 8 -1.12 3.69 -30.12
N LEU A 9 -1.00 5.01 -30.03
CA LEU A 9 0.15 5.76 -30.56
C LEU A 9 1.28 5.95 -29.53
N ALA A 10 0.95 5.97 -28.23
CA ALA A 10 1.90 5.91 -27.13
C ALA A 10 1.16 5.58 -25.82
N VAL A 11 1.79 4.77 -24.96
CA VAL A 11 1.35 4.57 -23.57
C VAL A 11 2.49 5.00 -22.66
N LYS A 12 2.25 6.02 -21.84
CA LYS A 12 3.18 6.39 -20.78
C LYS A 12 2.87 5.54 -19.56
N LEU A 13 3.55 4.39 -19.46
CA LEU A 13 3.46 3.52 -18.30
C LEU A 13 4.23 4.17 -17.15
N TYR A 14 3.53 4.81 -16.24
CA TYR A 14 4.05 4.96 -14.89
C TYR A 14 3.86 3.62 -14.20
N LYS A 15 4.86 3.14 -13.46
CA LYS A 15 4.85 1.83 -12.77
C LYS A 15 3.54 1.53 -12.00
N TYR A 16 2.80 2.57 -11.61
CA TYR A 16 1.54 2.48 -10.86
C TYR A 16 0.33 3.22 -11.49
N CYS A 17 0.40 3.59 -12.78
CA CYS A 17 -0.76 4.10 -13.51
C CYS A 17 -0.95 3.27 -14.78
N VAL A 18 -1.60 2.11 -14.63
CA VAL A 18 -2.05 1.32 -15.77
C VAL A 18 -3.56 1.19 -15.67
N GLU A 19 -4.25 2.05 -16.40
CA GLU A 19 -5.69 1.88 -16.65
C GLU A 19 -5.83 1.14 -17.98
N LEU A 20 -6.16 -0.15 -17.92
CA LEU A 20 -6.46 -0.92 -19.13
C LEU A 20 -7.93 -0.72 -19.46
N VAL A 21 -8.17 0.22 -20.37
CA VAL A 21 -9.51 0.44 -20.95
C VAL A 21 -9.66 -0.51 -22.14
N THR A 22 -10.53 -1.51 -22.00
CA THR A 22 -10.99 -2.31 -23.12
C THR A 22 -12.39 -1.84 -23.55
N PRO A 23 -12.86 -2.13 -24.78
CA PRO A 23 -14.20 -1.72 -25.22
C PRO A 23 -15.37 -2.36 -24.46
N ARG A 24 -15.11 -3.23 -23.49
CA ARG A 24 -16.12 -3.94 -22.69
C ARG A 24 -15.94 -3.73 -21.20
N ASP A 25 -14.69 -3.64 -20.73
CA ASP A 25 -14.36 -3.53 -19.32
C ASP A 25 -13.21 -2.54 -19.08
N THR A 26 -13.31 -1.79 -17.98
CA THR A 26 -12.18 -1.06 -17.41
C THR A 26 -11.57 -1.93 -16.31
N PHE A 27 -10.37 -2.45 -16.53
CA PHE A 27 -9.63 -3.12 -15.47
C PHE A 27 -8.98 -2.04 -14.62
N TYR A 28 -9.73 -1.50 -13.67
CA TYR A 28 -9.20 -0.58 -12.67
C TYR A 28 -8.64 -1.37 -11.50
N ARG A 29 -7.30 -1.32 -11.36
CA ARG A 29 -6.65 -1.85 -10.18
C ARG A 29 -6.18 -0.68 -9.31
N PRO A 30 -6.63 -0.57 -8.05
CA PRO A 30 -6.23 0.52 -7.18
C PRO A 30 -4.71 0.55 -7.01
N PHE A 31 -4.15 1.76 -6.90
CA PHE A 31 -2.72 1.98 -6.64
C PHE A 31 -2.18 1.13 -5.48
N ILE A 32 -2.96 1.04 -4.38
CA ILE A 32 -2.63 0.23 -3.20
C ILE A 32 -2.36 -1.23 -3.55
N SER A 33 -3.11 -1.80 -4.48
CA SER A 33 -2.94 -3.19 -4.89
C SER A 33 -1.66 -3.42 -5.69
N HIS A 34 -1.27 -2.47 -6.55
CA HIS A 34 0.01 -2.53 -7.26
C HIS A 34 1.19 -2.40 -6.30
N ILE A 35 1.14 -1.42 -5.39
CA ILE A 35 2.17 -1.30 -4.36
C ILE A 35 2.24 -2.56 -3.51
N ALA A 36 1.10 -3.16 -3.16
CA ALA A 36 1.10 -4.35 -2.32
C ALA A 36 1.85 -5.52 -2.97
N GLU A 37 1.76 -5.67 -4.29
CA GLU A 37 2.50 -6.69 -5.02
C GLU A 37 3.97 -6.36 -5.18
N ASP A 38 4.31 -5.12 -5.52
CA ASP A 38 5.70 -4.66 -5.62
C ASP A 38 6.47 -4.89 -4.32
N LEU A 39 5.85 -4.55 -3.18
CA LEU A 39 6.47 -4.75 -1.87
C LEU A 39 6.64 -6.24 -1.55
N LEU A 40 5.70 -7.09 -1.96
CA LEU A 40 5.81 -8.54 -1.78
C LEU A 40 6.92 -9.13 -2.64
N GLU A 41 7.00 -8.71 -3.91
CA GLU A 41 8.04 -9.13 -4.83
C GLU A 41 9.42 -8.75 -4.27
N SER A 42 9.58 -7.49 -3.87
CA SER A 42 10.82 -7.01 -3.27
C SER A 42 11.17 -7.76 -1.98
N ALA A 43 10.20 -7.94 -1.08
CA ALA A 43 10.43 -8.67 0.17
C ALA A 43 10.85 -10.12 -0.07
N SER A 44 10.32 -10.76 -1.12
CA SER A 44 10.67 -12.14 -1.48
C SER A 44 12.06 -12.26 -2.09
N VAL A 45 12.48 -11.28 -2.90
CA VAL A 45 13.79 -11.26 -3.57
C VAL A 45 14.92 -10.85 -2.63
N HIS A 46 14.66 -9.86 -1.77
CA HIS A 46 15.69 -9.22 -0.94
C HIS A 46 15.63 -9.61 0.54
N ALA A 47 14.68 -10.48 0.94
CA ALA A 47 14.37 -10.79 2.35
C ALA A 47 14.18 -9.51 3.21
N THR A 48 13.81 -8.40 2.55
CA THR A 48 13.76 -7.06 3.12
C THR A 48 12.32 -6.68 3.33
N TYR A 49 11.96 -6.44 4.59
CA TYR A 49 10.58 -6.13 4.98
C TYR A 49 10.41 -4.66 5.37
N ARG A 50 11.44 -3.83 5.25
CA ARG A 50 11.41 -2.40 5.59
C ARG A 50 11.58 -1.56 4.34
N PHE A 51 10.76 -0.53 4.25
CA PHE A 51 10.66 0.35 3.10
C PHE A 51 10.61 1.80 3.57
N SER A 52 11.38 2.65 2.91
CA SER A 52 11.37 4.10 3.13
C SER A 52 10.79 4.76 1.90
N ILE A 53 9.63 5.40 2.05
CA ILE A 53 8.86 5.96 0.95
C ILE A 53 9.08 7.46 0.91
N PHE A 54 9.50 7.97 -0.24
CA PHE A 54 9.81 9.36 -0.49
C PHE A 54 8.87 9.95 -1.55
N VAL A 55 8.54 11.22 -1.39
CA VAL A 55 8.04 12.03 -2.50
C VAL A 55 9.22 12.34 -3.43
N LYS A 56 9.02 12.22 -4.74
CA LYS A 56 10.05 12.52 -5.73
C LYS A 56 10.57 13.95 -5.57
N GLY A 57 11.87 14.08 -5.37
CA GLY A 57 12.54 15.37 -5.18
C GLY A 57 12.77 15.74 -3.72
N GLU A 58 12.17 15.02 -2.77
CA GLU A 58 12.39 15.23 -1.34
C GLU A 58 13.58 14.41 -0.81
N GLU A 59 14.31 14.99 0.14
CA GLU A 59 15.42 14.32 0.84
C GLU A 59 14.94 13.57 2.10
N GLN A 60 13.79 13.96 2.64
CA GLN A 60 13.22 13.34 3.83
C GLN A 60 12.16 12.31 3.44
N PRO A 61 12.11 11.15 4.13
CA PRO A 61 11.09 10.16 3.86
C PRO A 61 9.71 10.72 4.23
N PHE A 62 8.73 10.43 3.40
CA PHE A 62 7.33 10.74 3.65
C PHE A 62 6.68 9.72 4.59
N LEU A 63 7.03 8.46 4.44
CA LEU A 63 6.45 7.33 5.19
C LEU A 63 7.50 6.24 5.36
N LEU A 64 7.61 5.70 6.58
CA LEU A 64 8.34 4.46 6.82
C LEU A 64 7.34 3.30 6.90
N LEU A 65 7.64 2.17 6.28
CA LEU A 65 6.78 0.99 6.25
C LEU A 65 7.60 -0.26 6.58
N TRP A 66 7.10 -1.05 7.53
CA TRP A 66 7.67 -2.34 7.90
C TRP A 66 6.60 -3.42 7.78
N LEU A 67 6.75 -4.31 6.80
CA LEU A 67 5.91 -5.47 6.62
C LEU A 67 6.16 -6.50 7.73
N LEU A 68 5.09 -6.91 8.41
CA LEU A 68 5.15 -7.94 9.46
C LEU A 68 4.67 -9.30 8.94
N ASN A 69 3.66 -9.28 8.08
CA ASN A 69 3.09 -10.49 7.50
C ASN A 69 2.58 -10.18 6.09
N TRP A 70 3.14 -10.87 5.11
CA TRP A 70 2.82 -10.72 3.70
C TRP A 70 1.72 -11.68 3.22
N ASN A 71 1.35 -12.67 4.04
CA ASN A 71 0.35 -13.69 3.76
C ASN A 71 -0.85 -13.57 4.74
N ALA A 72 -1.46 -12.38 4.79
CA ALA A 72 -2.70 -12.19 5.55
C ALA A 72 -3.92 -12.36 4.64
N LEU A 73 -5.05 -12.76 5.25
CA LEU A 73 -6.36 -12.77 4.60
C LEU A 73 -7.27 -11.79 5.32
N LEU A 74 -7.90 -10.89 4.56
CA LEU A 74 -8.94 -10.00 5.03
C LEU A 74 -10.31 -10.61 4.69
N GLY A 75 -11.07 -10.95 5.72
CA GLY A 75 -12.47 -11.32 5.57
C GLY A 75 -13.35 -10.09 5.52
N THR A 76 -14.10 -9.91 4.43
CA THR A 76 -15.10 -8.86 4.28
C THR A 76 -16.46 -9.45 3.97
N ASN A 77 -17.50 -8.76 4.41
CA ASN A 77 -18.88 -9.02 4.01
C ASN A 77 -19.34 -8.08 2.88
N HIS A 78 -18.39 -7.35 2.25
CA HIS A 78 -18.70 -6.37 1.22
C HIS A 78 -18.41 -6.95 -0.16
N ARG A 79 -19.44 -6.95 -1.02
CA ARG A 79 -19.39 -7.46 -2.38
C ARG A 79 -18.57 -6.50 -3.25
N GLN A 80 -17.49 -6.95 -3.88
CA GLN A 80 -16.89 -6.19 -4.98
C GLN A 80 -17.87 -6.19 -6.16
N ALA A 81 -17.99 -5.06 -6.86
CA ALA A 81 -19.03 -4.81 -7.85
C ALA A 81 -19.01 -5.77 -9.08
N SER A 82 -18.02 -6.65 -9.21
CA SER A 82 -17.87 -7.59 -10.33
C SER A 82 -18.76 -8.84 -10.23
N ASP A 83 -19.21 -9.20 -9.04
CA ASP A 83 -19.89 -10.49 -8.85
C ASP A 83 -21.40 -10.31 -8.96
N ALA A 84 -21.91 -9.88 -10.11
CA ALA A 84 -23.32 -10.00 -10.43
C ALA A 84 -23.65 -11.47 -10.71
N ILE A 85 -24.79 -11.95 -10.20
CA ILE A 85 -25.31 -13.33 -10.27
C ILE A 85 -24.79 -14.24 -9.14
N ASP A 86 -25.15 -13.92 -7.91
CA ASP A 86 -25.81 -14.94 -7.07
C ASP A 86 -26.63 -14.26 -5.98
N GLU A 87 -27.86 -14.72 -5.79
CA GLU A 87 -28.79 -14.27 -4.77
C GLU A 87 -28.76 -15.32 -3.64
N ARG A 88 -28.35 -14.87 -2.44
CA ARG A 88 -28.25 -15.62 -1.17
C ARG A 88 -26.90 -16.25 -0.89
N THR A 89 -26.05 -15.51 -0.19
CA THR A 89 -25.30 -16.05 0.96
C THR A 89 -24.68 -14.89 1.75
N ASP A 90 -24.74 -14.97 3.08
CA ASP A 90 -23.87 -14.22 4.00
C ASP A 90 -22.42 -14.72 3.85
N SER A 91 -21.87 -14.72 2.63
CA SER A 91 -20.56 -15.26 2.33
C SER A 91 -19.49 -14.26 2.77
N ILE A 92 -18.64 -14.68 3.70
CA ILE A 92 -17.40 -13.97 4.01
C ILE A 92 -16.46 -14.15 2.82
N HIS A 93 -16.10 -13.05 2.17
CA HIS A 93 -15.11 -13.03 1.10
C HIS A 93 -13.72 -12.81 1.71
N LEU A 94 -12.77 -13.70 1.40
CA LEU A 94 -11.39 -13.58 1.86
C LEU A 94 -10.53 -12.96 0.76
N HIS A 95 -9.87 -11.84 1.06
CA HIS A 95 -8.98 -11.16 0.13
C HIS A 95 -7.53 -11.25 0.63
N PRO A 96 -6.56 -11.59 -0.23
CA PRO A 96 -5.14 -11.53 0.13
C PRO A 96 -4.74 -10.11 0.53
N ALA A 97 -3.93 -10.00 1.57
CA ALA A 97 -3.49 -8.72 2.10
C ALA A 97 -2.12 -8.82 2.78
N MET A 98 -1.53 -7.66 3.03
CA MET A 98 -0.29 -7.54 3.80
C MET A 98 -0.51 -6.66 5.02
N LYS A 99 -0.01 -7.12 6.16
CA LYS A 99 -0.01 -6.37 7.42
C LYS A 99 1.35 -5.74 7.64
N GLY A 100 1.36 -4.45 7.96
CA GLY A 100 2.58 -3.72 8.26
C GLY A 100 2.42 -2.70 9.39
N LEU A 101 3.57 -2.26 9.90
CA LEU A 101 3.71 -1.07 10.72
C LEU A 101 4.10 0.09 9.82
N TYR A 102 3.54 1.26 10.06
CA TYR A 102 3.92 2.46 9.34
C TYR A 102 4.10 3.65 10.28
N LEU A 103 5.00 4.55 9.90
CA LEU A 103 5.25 5.81 10.59
C LEU A 103 5.11 6.95 9.58
N ASP A 104 4.21 7.88 9.90
CA ASP A 104 4.02 9.11 9.13
C ASP A 104 5.06 10.14 9.55
N CYS A 105 6.03 10.38 8.67
CA CYS A 105 7.14 11.30 8.93
C CYS A 105 6.70 12.77 8.93
N ASN A 106 5.49 13.08 8.45
CA ASN A 106 4.99 14.44 8.42
C ASN A 106 4.04 14.73 9.59
N GLU A 107 3.81 13.77 10.49
CA GLU A 107 2.86 13.94 11.57
C GLU A 107 3.37 14.93 12.64
N PRO A 108 2.63 16.02 12.92
CA PRO A 108 3.09 17.08 13.82
C PRO A 108 2.94 16.74 15.31
N SER A 109 2.27 15.64 15.66
CA SER A 109 2.06 15.24 17.06
C SER A 109 3.31 14.64 17.71
N THR A 110 4.37 14.37 16.94
CA THR A 110 5.63 13.80 17.40
C THR A 110 6.68 14.91 17.45
N SER A 111 7.50 14.96 18.51
CA SER A 111 8.57 15.96 18.56
C SER A 111 9.54 15.76 17.37
N PRO A 112 10.05 16.86 16.77
CA PRO A 112 10.94 16.76 15.61
C PRO A 112 12.19 15.92 15.89
N GLU A 113 12.74 16.01 17.11
CA GLU A 113 13.94 15.28 17.54
C GLU A 113 13.71 13.77 17.63
N ILE A 114 12.62 13.34 18.29
CA ILE A 114 12.28 11.91 18.39
C ILE A 114 12.06 11.33 17.00
N ARG A 115 11.38 12.09 16.13
CA ARG A 115 11.11 11.70 14.76
C ARG A 115 12.39 11.57 13.94
N ALA A 116 13.31 12.52 14.03
CA ALA A 116 14.59 12.48 13.34
C ALA A 116 15.40 11.25 13.77
N ASN A 117 15.50 11.00 15.07
CA ASN A 117 16.20 9.83 15.62
C ASN A 117 15.59 8.51 15.15
N LEU A 118 14.26 8.41 15.06
CA LEU A 118 13.58 7.22 14.56
C LEU A 118 13.82 7.00 13.06
N ILE A 119 13.79 8.06 12.27
CA ILE A 119 14.10 7.98 10.84
C ILE A 119 15.55 7.53 10.66
N GLU A 120 16.48 8.14 11.39
CA GLU A 120 17.89 7.78 11.34
C GLU A 120 18.10 6.32 11.73
N SER A 121 17.60 5.88 12.89
CA SER A 121 17.70 4.50 13.35
C SER A 121 17.03 3.49 12.40
N PHE A 122 15.91 3.84 11.80
CA PHE A 122 15.26 2.97 10.80
C PHE A 122 16.12 2.85 9.55
N MET A 123 16.80 3.92 9.13
CA MET A 123 17.63 3.99 7.92
C MET A 123 19.09 3.57 8.14
N GLU A 124 19.56 3.41 9.39
CA GLU A 124 20.91 2.95 9.72
C GLU A 124 21.21 1.56 9.13
N ASP A 125 20.21 0.67 9.13
CA ASP A 125 20.32 -0.67 8.57
C ASP A 125 20.05 -0.68 7.06
N LYS A 126 20.90 0.04 6.31
CA LYS A 126 20.75 0.26 4.86
C LYS A 126 20.69 -1.02 4.01
N GLN A 127 21.19 -2.15 4.55
CA GLN A 127 21.11 -3.44 3.86
C GLN A 127 19.72 -4.07 3.92
N GLN A 128 18.85 -3.60 4.82
CA GLN A 128 17.51 -4.13 5.05
C GLN A 128 16.41 -3.11 4.78
N VAL A 129 16.71 -1.96 4.19
CA VAL A 129 15.71 -0.93 3.87
C VAL A 129 15.77 -0.59 2.40
N GLU A 130 14.65 -0.76 1.71
CA GLU A 130 14.51 -0.33 0.32
C GLU A 130 13.90 1.07 0.23
N GLU A 131 14.48 1.93 -0.61
CA GLU A 131 13.96 3.27 -0.88
C GLU A 131 13.01 3.28 -2.09
N LEU A 132 11.79 3.76 -1.89
CA LEU A 132 10.77 3.86 -2.93
C LEU A 132 10.39 5.33 -3.15
N LYS A 133 10.42 5.78 -4.42
CA LYS A 133 10.19 7.20 -4.80
C LYS A 133 8.95 7.34 -5.66
N PHE A 134 7.91 7.98 -5.13
CA PHE A 134 6.63 8.17 -5.82
C PHE A 134 6.26 9.65 -6.00
N HIS A 135 5.27 9.90 -6.85
CA HIS A 135 4.64 11.22 -6.90
C HIS A 135 3.85 11.47 -5.61
N GLU A 136 3.77 12.72 -5.15
CA GLU A 136 3.14 13.08 -3.87
C GLU A 136 1.73 12.50 -3.71
N ALA A 137 0.90 12.63 -4.75
CA ALA A 137 -0.46 12.10 -4.78
C ALA A 137 -0.54 10.61 -4.37
N PHE A 138 0.42 9.79 -4.80
CA PHE A 138 0.48 8.36 -4.48
C PHE A 138 0.93 8.10 -3.04
N CYS A 139 1.88 8.89 -2.53
CA CYS A 139 2.29 8.82 -1.13
C CYS A 139 1.11 9.15 -0.21
N VAL A 140 0.36 10.20 -0.55
CA VAL A 140 -0.85 10.60 0.18
C VAL A 140 -1.93 9.52 0.10
N GLU A 141 -2.16 8.94 -1.08
CA GLU A 141 -3.12 7.84 -1.26
C GLU A 141 -2.75 6.61 -0.41
N LEU A 142 -1.47 6.22 -0.41
CA LEU A 142 -0.96 5.11 0.40
C LEU A 142 -1.17 5.34 1.88
N LEU A 143 -0.76 6.50 2.38
CA LEU A 143 -0.94 6.87 3.78
C LEU A 143 -2.43 6.91 4.17
N ALA A 144 -3.28 7.43 3.30
CA ALA A 144 -4.73 7.43 3.52
C ALA A 144 -5.28 6.00 3.56
N GLY A 145 -4.84 5.10 2.67
CA GLY A 145 -5.18 3.68 2.66
C GLY A 145 -4.81 2.99 3.98
N LEU A 146 -3.56 3.14 4.43
CA LEU A 146 -3.05 2.59 5.68
C LEU A 146 -3.80 3.13 6.92
N ARG A 147 -4.13 4.42 6.92
CA ARG A 147 -4.94 5.03 7.99
C ARG A 147 -6.36 4.48 8.01
N ARG A 148 -6.99 4.30 6.84
CA ARG A 148 -8.33 3.72 6.73
C ARG A 148 -8.34 2.28 7.25
N SER A 149 -7.40 1.45 6.81
CA SER A 149 -7.34 0.05 7.26
C SER A 149 -7.01 -0.06 8.76
N GLY A 150 -6.10 0.76 9.28
CA GLY A 150 -5.79 0.80 10.71
C GLY A 150 -6.98 1.18 11.61
N ARG A 151 -7.93 2.00 11.13
CA ARG A 151 -9.15 2.36 11.88
C ARG A 151 -10.11 1.19 12.09
N LEU A 152 -10.03 0.17 11.24
CA LEU A 152 -10.86 -1.03 11.35
C LEU A 152 -10.39 -1.97 12.47
N LEU A 153 -9.15 -1.81 12.94
CA LEU A 153 -8.60 -2.61 14.04
C LEU A 153 -9.10 -2.10 15.41
N PRO A 154 -9.17 -2.97 16.44
CA PRO A 154 -9.38 -2.55 17.82
C PRO A 154 -8.35 -1.50 18.26
N LYS A 155 -8.73 -0.52 19.10
CA LYS A 155 -7.88 0.63 19.45
C LYS A 155 -6.52 0.20 20.01
N GLU A 156 -6.52 -0.86 20.80
CA GLU A 156 -5.37 -1.47 21.47
C GLU A 156 -4.39 -2.14 20.50
N GLN A 157 -4.84 -2.37 19.25
CA GLN A 157 -4.05 -2.98 18.18
C GLN A 157 -3.61 -1.98 17.12
N ARG A 158 -4.03 -0.70 17.20
CA ARG A 158 -3.71 0.31 16.17
C ARG A 158 -2.30 0.85 16.28
N ARG A 159 -1.69 0.75 17.47
CA ARG A 159 -0.37 1.32 17.77
C ARG A 159 0.54 0.27 18.39
N ARG A 160 1.83 0.39 18.08
CA ARG A 160 2.91 -0.48 18.55
C ARG A 160 4.20 0.33 18.72
N GLY A 161 5.14 -0.22 19.48
CA GLY A 161 6.49 0.34 19.64
C GLY A 161 6.59 1.42 20.70
N GLU A 162 7.81 1.92 20.89
CA GLU A 162 8.11 2.96 21.87
C GLU A 162 7.37 4.26 21.53
N GLY A 163 6.69 4.84 22.53
CA GLY A 163 5.88 6.04 22.37
C GLY A 163 4.60 5.87 21.53
N ASP A 164 4.19 4.65 21.20
CA ASP A 164 2.98 4.37 20.40
C ASP A 164 2.99 5.08 19.02
N LEU A 165 4.19 5.31 18.48
CA LEU A 165 4.41 6.08 17.26
C LEU A 165 4.11 5.27 15.99
N TRP A 166 4.40 3.97 16.00
CA TRP A 166 4.10 3.10 14.86
C TRP A 166 2.63 2.73 14.83
N ARG A 167 2.05 2.81 13.64
CA ARG A 167 0.65 2.46 13.39
C ARG A 167 0.54 1.17 12.64
N VAL A 168 -0.44 0.35 12.98
CA VAL A 168 -0.75 -0.87 12.22
C VAL A 168 -1.64 -0.50 11.04
N GLY A 169 -1.26 -0.97 9.85
CA GLY A 169 -2.04 -0.85 8.63
C GLY A 169 -2.07 -2.17 7.86
N VAL A 170 -3.07 -2.27 6.98
CA VAL A 170 -3.23 -3.37 6.04
C VAL A 170 -3.31 -2.83 4.62
N LEU A 171 -2.62 -3.51 3.70
CA LEU A 171 -2.61 -3.25 2.26
C LEU A 171 -3.30 -4.42 1.56
N GLU A 172 -4.43 -4.16 0.92
CA GLU A 172 -5.15 -5.15 0.11
C GLU A 172 -4.38 -5.46 -1.17
N ARG A 173 -4.16 -6.74 -1.44
CA ARG A 173 -3.61 -7.20 -2.70
C ARG A 173 -4.80 -7.42 -3.64
N GLY A 174 -4.75 -6.82 -4.83
CA GLY A 174 -5.87 -6.90 -5.78
C GLY A 174 -6.09 -8.35 -6.20
N VAL A 175 -7.35 -8.75 -6.34
CA VAL A 175 -7.72 -10.04 -6.94
C VAL A 175 -7.36 -9.98 -8.44
N VAL A 176 -6.60 -10.96 -8.91
CA VAL A 176 -6.30 -11.14 -10.34
C VAL A 176 -7.47 -11.84 -11.02
#